data_AF-A0A833LFY5-F1
#
_entry.id   AF-A0A833LFY5-F1
#
_cell.length_a   1.000
_cell.length_b   1.000
_cell.length_c   1.000
_cell.angle_alpha   90.00
_cell.angle_beta   90.00
_cell.angle_gamma   90.00
#
_symmetry.space_group_name_H-M   'P 1'
#
loop_
_entity.id
_entity.type
_entity.pdbx_description
1 polymer ?
#
loop_
_entity_poly.entity_id
_entity_poly.type
_entity_poly.pdbx_seq_one_letter_code
_entity_poly.pdbx_strand_id
1 'polypeptide(L)'
;AKGHLEFELAGEKLAGRWHLIRMARKPRDRRDNWLLIKGDDAHARTTDDPDILEERPESVKTGREVADVAGEDPGWSSKTGRIVKAKADAPAESVRIKGAKKAAMPDFVPPQLATLKPQAPDGPGWVHEIKFDGYRLQARLDGGKASLLTRGGLDWTGKFGKAVPKALAALPAKQAIIDGELVVEASGGASDFSALQADLSAGRSDRFAFYAFDLLYLDGRDLREAPLTERKAALARLLEGAPPELRYSEHFEENGEMVLRHACRLSLEGVVSKRANGKYRSGRGRDWIKSKCGNRQELVIGGYVPSSTSARAIGSLVLGVHENGNFRHAGRVGTGFSRVVAEDLYERLKRLERDSSPFADRLDATARRGVHFVEPELVAEVEFRDWTSDGILRHAAFRGLREDKPAAEVVREDEAGPTAKTPARAKPAVTLTHPDRVYWKDAGVTKEGLASYYAQVWRFMAPYVESRPLALLRCPGGT
;
A
#
# COMPACT_ATOMS: atom_id res chain seq x y z
N ALA A 1 -5.34 14.38 18.19
CA ALA A 1 -6.13 13.16 17.88
C ALA A 1 -7.25 13.00 18.90
N LYS A 2 -8.50 12.76 18.45
CA LYS A 2 -9.61 12.33 19.32
C LYS A 2 -9.26 10.91 19.80
N GLY A 3 -8.90 10.74 21.07
CA GLY A 3 -8.34 9.48 21.57
C GLY A 3 -9.41 8.41 21.75
N HIS A 4 -9.73 7.69 20.68
CA HIS A 4 -10.68 6.57 20.70
C HIS A 4 -10.12 5.48 19.78
N LEU A 5 -9.94 4.28 20.32
CA LEU A 5 -9.51 3.08 19.63
C LEU A 5 -10.60 2.01 19.81
N GLU A 6 -11.06 1.41 18.72
CA GLU A 6 -11.92 0.23 18.74
C GLU A 6 -11.13 -0.97 18.27
N PHE A 7 -11.23 -2.08 18.98
CA PHE A 7 -10.44 -3.29 18.72
C PHE A 7 -11.18 -4.54 19.24
N GLU A 8 -10.82 -5.70 18.71
CA GLU A 8 -11.34 -6.98 19.17
C GLU A 8 -10.30 -7.73 20.00
N LEU A 9 -10.76 -8.40 21.06
CA LEU A 9 -9.97 -9.30 21.86
C LEU A 9 -10.37 -10.74 21.53
N ALA A 10 -9.36 -11.59 21.35
CA ALA A 10 -9.50 -13.04 21.26
C ALA A 10 -8.74 -13.69 22.43
N GLY A 11 -9.16 -13.37 23.65
CA GLY A 11 -8.55 -13.87 24.88
C GLY A 11 -9.36 -15.00 25.52
N GLU A 12 -8.73 -15.73 26.44
CA GLU A 12 -9.40 -16.82 27.15
C GLU A 12 -10.50 -16.35 28.11
N LYS A 13 -10.42 -15.11 28.61
CA LYS A 13 -11.43 -14.52 29.53
C LYS A 13 -12.20 -13.35 28.93
N LEU A 14 -11.52 -12.52 28.13
CA LEU A 14 -12.13 -11.37 27.48
C LEU A 14 -12.11 -11.62 25.98
N ALA A 15 -13.29 -11.60 25.36
CA ALA A 15 -13.48 -11.81 23.94
C ALA A 15 -14.36 -10.70 23.35
N GLY A 16 -14.40 -10.59 22.03
CA GLY A 16 -15.26 -9.65 21.30
C GLY A 16 -14.70 -8.22 21.23
N ARG A 17 -15.56 -7.28 20.85
CA ARG A 17 -15.26 -5.86 20.61
C ARG A 17 -15.13 -5.06 21.89
N TRP A 18 -14.19 -4.13 21.88
CA TRP A 18 -13.86 -3.21 22.96
C TRP A 18 -13.53 -1.82 22.44
N HIS A 19 -13.85 -0.81 23.25
CA HIS A 19 -13.51 0.58 23.00
C HIS A 19 -12.55 1.09 24.08
N LEU A 20 -11.39 1.59 23.67
CA LEU A 20 -10.46 2.30 24.53
C LEU A 20 -10.56 3.81 24.25
N ILE A 21 -11.11 4.55 25.20
CA ILE A 21 -11.44 5.97 25.07
C ILE A 21 -10.60 6.79 26.04
N ARG A 22 -9.79 7.71 25.50
CA ARG A 22 -9.07 8.71 26.29
C ARG A 22 -10.00 9.82 26.71
N MET A 23 -10.15 9.99 28.02
CA MET A 23 -10.97 11.06 28.59
C MET A 23 -10.33 12.43 28.41
N ALA A 24 -11.16 13.47 28.33
CA ALA A 24 -10.69 14.85 28.34
C ALA A 24 -10.01 15.18 29.68
N ARG A 25 -8.80 15.74 29.61
CA ARG A 25 -7.97 16.05 30.77
C ARG A 25 -8.61 17.16 31.62
N LYS A 26 -8.85 16.89 32.90
CA LYS A 26 -9.27 17.93 33.86
C LYS A 26 -8.05 18.59 34.50
N PRO A 27 -8.14 19.85 34.98
CA PRO A 27 -7.00 20.59 35.55
C PRO A 27 -6.28 19.93 36.73
N ARG A 28 -6.92 18.95 37.39
CA ARG A 28 -6.35 18.19 38.52
C ARG A 28 -5.74 16.84 38.12
N ASP A 29 -5.84 16.44 36.84
CA ASP A 29 -5.38 15.13 36.39
C ASP A 29 -3.86 15.11 36.18
N ARG A 30 -3.18 14.24 36.95
CA ARG A 30 -1.72 14.02 36.87
C ARG A 30 -1.30 13.09 35.72
N ARG A 31 -2.24 12.41 35.06
CA ARG A 31 -2.02 11.46 33.95
C ARG A 31 -3.21 11.42 33.00
N ASP A 32 -3.00 10.92 31.79
CA ASP A 32 -4.08 10.66 30.84
C ASP A 32 -4.96 9.51 31.34
N ASN A 33 -6.27 9.77 31.51
CA ASN A 33 -7.23 8.77 31.96
C ASN A 33 -7.87 8.09 30.74
N TRP A 34 -7.93 6.76 30.78
CA TRP A 34 -8.48 5.93 29.72
C TRP A 34 -9.61 5.06 30.25
N LEU A 35 -10.69 4.93 29.47
CA LEU A 35 -11.80 4.02 29.73
C LEU A 35 -11.73 2.87 28.74
N LEU A 36 -11.81 1.64 29.25
CA LEU A 36 -11.99 0.44 28.45
C LEU A 36 -13.44 -0.01 28.60
N ILE A 37 -14.18 -0.03 27.50
CA ILE A 37 -15.63 -0.29 27.47
C ILE A 37 -15.89 -1.51 26.59
N LYS A 38 -16.61 -2.51 27.10
CA LYS A 38 -17.04 -3.67 26.32
C LYS A 38 -18.10 -3.23 25.30
N GLY A 39 -17.89 -3.55 24.02
CA GLY A 39 -18.88 -3.34 22.97
C GLY A 39 -20.04 -4.34 23.06
N ASP A 40 -21.22 -3.94 22.61
CA ASP A 40 -22.40 -4.82 22.54
C ASP A 40 -22.23 -5.82 21.39
N ASP A 41 -21.96 -7.08 21.71
CA ASP A 41 -21.75 -8.18 20.75
C ASP A 41 -22.03 -9.54 21.41
N ALA A 42 -21.80 -10.63 20.66
CA ALA A 42 -22.05 -12.00 21.12
C ALA A 42 -21.24 -12.42 22.37
N HIS A 43 -20.24 -11.65 22.78
CA HIS A 43 -19.42 -11.86 23.98
C HIS A 43 -19.71 -10.83 25.09
N ALA A 44 -20.66 -9.91 24.89
CA ALA A 44 -21.09 -8.99 25.93
C ALA A 44 -21.85 -9.73 27.03
N ARG A 45 -21.48 -9.46 28.29
CA ARG A 45 -22.17 -9.97 29.47
C ARG A 45 -23.27 -9.01 29.91
N THR A 46 -24.40 -9.57 30.30
CA THR A 46 -25.56 -8.88 30.87
C THR A 46 -25.43 -8.73 32.38
N THR A 47 -26.33 -7.98 33.02
CA THR A 47 -26.36 -7.84 34.48
C THR A 47 -26.71 -9.12 35.22
N ASP A 48 -27.29 -10.11 34.52
CA ASP A 48 -27.67 -11.41 35.09
C ASP A 48 -26.54 -12.44 34.96
N ASP A 49 -25.49 -12.14 34.19
CA ASP A 49 -24.32 -13.00 34.07
C ASP A 49 -23.42 -12.85 35.32
N PRO A 50 -22.82 -13.93 35.83
CA PRO A 50 -21.86 -13.86 36.92
C PRO A 50 -20.70 -12.92 36.61
N ASP A 51 -20.13 -12.26 37.61
CA ASP A 51 -18.91 -11.47 37.41
C ASP A 51 -17.79 -12.40 36.95
N ILE A 52 -17.10 -12.04 35.86
CA ILE A 52 -15.98 -12.83 35.32
C ILE A 52 -14.85 -13.01 36.35
N LEU A 53 -14.72 -12.08 37.29
CA LEU A 53 -13.76 -12.17 38.39
C LEU A 53 -14.19 -13.19 39.46
N GLU A 54 -15.47 -13.50 39.58
CA GLU A 54 -16.02 -14.52 40.48
C GLU A 54 -16.15 -15.88 39.79
N GLU A 55 -16.59 -15.91 38.53
CA GLU A 55 -16.74 -17.14 37.73
C GLU A 55 -15.39 -17.74 37.38
N ARG A 56 -14.42 -16.86 37.09
CA ARG A 56 -13.07 -17.25 36.71
C ARG A 56 -12.04 -16.45 37.51
N PRO A 57 -11.89 -16.72 38.81
CA PRO A 57 -10.92 -16.02 39.65
C PRO A 57 -9.48 -16.39 39.29
N GLU A 58 -9.25 -17.43 38.49
CA GLU A 58 -7.94 -18.01 38.23
C GLU A 58 -7.15 -17.30 37.12
N SER A 59 -5.86 -17.07 37.32
CA SER A 59 -4.96 -16.61 36.28
C SER A 59 -4.92 -17.61 35.13
N VAL A 60 -5.19 -17.15 33.91
CA VAL A 60 -5.09 -17.95 32.68
C VAL A 60 -3.71 -18.60 32.52
N LYS A 61 -2.66 -17.93 32.99
CA LYS A 61 -1.27 -18.41 32.85
C LYS A 61 -0.93 -19.55 33.80
N THR A 62 -1.57 -19.59 34.97
CA THR A 62 -1.16 -20.49 36.08
C THR A 62 -2.27 -21.43 36.53
N GLY A 63 -3.53 -21.17 36.15
CA GLY A 63 -4.72 -21.91 36.59
C GLY A 63 -5.06 -21.71 38.07
N ARG A 64 -4.46 -20.74 38.76
CA ARG A 64 -4.66 -20.47 40.21
C ARG A 64 -5.34 -19.13 40.44
N GLU A 65 -6.08 -18.99 41.54
CA GLU A 65 -6.74 -17.73 41.90
C GLU A 65 -5.77 -16.55 41.88
N VAL A 66 -6.19 -15.44 41.27
CA VAL A 66 -5.36 -14.23 41.10
C VAL A 66 -4.95 -13.65 42.45
N ALA A 67 -5.78 -13.81 43.49
CA ALA A 67 -5.47 -13.39 44.86
C ALA A 67 -4.26 -14.13 45.45
N ASP A 68 -4.09 -15.42 45.14
CA ASP A 68 -3.03 -16.27 45.69
C ASP A 68 -1.66 -15.99 45.06
N VAL A 69 -1.63 -15.35 43.89
CA VAL A 69 -0.40 -15.02 43.15
C VAL A 69 -0.09 -13.52 43.18
N ALA A 70 -0.89 -12.73 43.88
CA ALA A 70 -0.73 -11.29 43.99
C ALA A 70 0.52 -10.94 44.83
N GLY A 71 1.58 -10.47 44.16
CA GLY A 71 2.83 -10.04 44.81
C GLY A 71 3.94 -11.08 44.84
N GLU A 72 3.75 -12.24 44.18
CA GLU A 72 4.83 -13.22 43.99
C GLU A 72 5.64 -12.90 42.72
N ASP A 73 6.96 -12.76 42.87
CA ASP A 73 7.87 -12.68 41.72
C ASP A 73 7.98 -14.05 41.01
N PRO A 74 8.22 -14.10 39.68
CA PRO A 74 8.33 -15.37 38.96
C PRO A 74 9.48 -16.25 39.49
N GLY A 75 9.19 -17.31 40.26
CA GLY A 75 10.22 -18.16 40.88
C GLY A 75 9.69 -19.25 41.84
N TRP A 76 10.58 -19.94 42.56
CA TRP A 76 10.20 -20.97 43.54
C TRP A 76 9.78 -20.34 44.88
N SER A 77 8.57 -20.63 45.36
CA SER A 77 8.08 -20.24 46.69
C SER A 77 8.12 -21.44 47.66
N SER A 78 8.65 -21.22 48.86
CA SER A 78 8.76 -22.23 49.92
C SER A 78 7.41 -22.60 50.58
N LYS A 79 6.33 -21.85 50.29
CA LYS A 79 4.97 -22.21 50.73
C LYS A 79 4.12 -22.90 49.65
N THR A 80 4.40 -22.68 48.36
CA THR A 80 3.45 -23.02 47.27
C THR A 80 4.05 -23.82 46.10
N GLY A 81 5.32 -24.25 46.20
CA GLY A 81 5.98 -25.13 45.23
C GLY A 81 6.38 -24.44 43.92
N ARG A 82 6.73 -25.23 42.89
CA ARG A 82 7.35 -24.72 41.66
C ARG A 82 6.38 -23.93 40.80
N ILE A 83 6.60 -22.62 40.67
CA ILE A 83 6.03 -21.81 39.59
C ILE A 83 6.73 -22.22 38.30
N VAL A 84 6.03 -22.95 37.43
CA VAL A 84 6.58 -23.29 36.11
C VAL A 84 6.47 -22.03 35.27
N LYS A 85 7.60 -21.34 35.10
CA LYS A 85 7.81 -20.43 33.97
C LYS A 85 7.31 -21.19 32.74
N ALA A 86 6.34 -20.63 31.99
CA ALA A 86 6.08 -21.12 30.64
C ALA A 86 7.45 -21.30 29.99
N LYS A 87 7.79 -22.55 29.67
CA LYS A 87 9.11 -22.85 29.13
C LYS A 87 9.30 -21.89 27.96
N ALA A 88 10.39 -21.12 28.00
CA ALA A 88 11.02 -20.73 26.76
C ALA A 88 11.44 -22.05 26.14
N ASP A 89 10.54 -22.61 25.33
CA ASP A 89 10.81 -23.88 24.69
C ASP A 89 12.02 -23.71 23.78
N ALA A 90 12.81 -24.78 23.80
CA ALA A 90 13.93 -25.06 22.94
C ALA A 90 13.59 -24.72 21.46
N PRO A 91 14.60 -24.51 20.58
CA PRO A 91 14.39 -23.96 19.24
C PRO A 91 13.32 -24.77 18.51
N ALA A 92 12.25 -24.06 18.10
CA ALA A 92 11.06 -24.57 17.47
C ALA A 92 11.20 -25.99 16.91
N GLU A 93 10.77 -26.99 17.68
CA GLU A 93 10.18 -28.17 17.08
C GLU A 93 8.89 -27.71 16.40
N SER A 94 9.04 -27.16 15.19
CA SER A 94 8.23 -27.53 14.06
C SER A 94 6.73 -27.61 14.38
N VAL A 95 6.08 -26.47 14.63
CA VAL A 95 4.63 -26.39 14.39
C VAL A 95 4.41 -26.95 12.99
N ARG A 96 3.67 -28.06 12.87
CA ARG A 96 3.41 -28.70 11.57
C ARG A 96 2.51 -27.77 10.77
N ILE A 97 3.12 -26.93 9.94
CA ILE A 97 2.39 -26.03 9.04
C ILE A 97 1.81 -26.87 7.91
N LYS A 98 0.49 -26.87 7.78
CA LYS A 98 -0.22 -27.74 6.82
C LYS A 98 0.20 -27.40 5.39
N GLY A 99 0.65 -28.40 4.63
CA GLY A 99 1.09 -28.24 3.25
C GLY A 99 2.55 -27.77 3.08
N ALA A 100 3.27 -27.51 4.17
CA ALA A 100 4.71 -27.26 4.11
C ALA A 100 5.47 -28.54 3.72
N LYS A 101 6.52 -28.40 2.90
CA LYS A 101 7.36 -29.50 2.41
C LYS A 101 8.79 -29.34 2.89
N LYS A 102 9.45 -30.43 3.28
CA LYS A 102 10.89 -30.40 3.57
C LYS A 102 11.65 -30.11 2.27
N ALA A 103 12.48 -29.07 2.26
CA ALA A 103 13.29 -28.66 1.12
C ALA A 103 14.47 -27.80 1.60
N ALA A 104 15.50 -27.65 0.74
CA ALA A 104 16.54 -26.65 0.96
C ALA A 104 15.99 -25.24 0.69
N MET A 105 16.58 -24.23 1.33
CA MET A 105 16.18 -22.83 1.11
C MET A 105 16.52 -22.40 -0.31
N PRO A 106 15.55 -21.90 -1.10
CA PRO A 106 15.85 -21.30 -2.40
C PRO A 106 16.74 -20.06 -2.29
N ASP A 107 17.55 -19.80 -3.31
CA ASP A 107 18.36 -18.57 -3.39
C ASP A 107 17.49 -17.33 -3.63
N PHE A 108 16.45 -17.48 -4.45
CA PHE A 108 15.47 -16.44 -4.73
C PHE A 108 14.15 -17.09 -5.16
N VAL A 109 13.03 -16.52 -4.71
CA VAL A 109 11.70 -16.89 -5.19
C VAL A 109 11.11 -15.71 -5.96
N PRO A 110 10.89 -15.82 -7.28
CA PRO A 110 10.25 -14.74 -8.03
C PRO A 110 8.86 -14.41 -7.44
N PRO A 111 8.49 -13.12 -7.36
CA PRO A 111 7.30 -12.74 -6.62
C PRO A 111 6.00 -13.18 -7.30
N GLN A 112 4.99 -13.50 -6.49
CA GLN A 112 3.61 -13.62 -6.94
C GLN A 112 3.03 -12.23 -7.23
N LEU A 113 2.41 -12.03 -8.38
CA LEU A 113 1.89 -10.73 -8.84
C LEU A 113 0.35 -10.72 -8.83
N ALA A 114 -0.21 -9.59 -8.42
CA ALA A 114 -1.65 -9.39 -8.36
C ALA A 114 -2.23 -8.95 -9.71
N THR A 115 -3.44 -9.40 -10.04
CA THR A 115 -4.21 -8.93 -11.20
C THR A 115 -5.03 -7.70 -10.81
N LEU A 116 -5.02 -6.65 -11.63
CA LEU A 116 -5.80 -5.44 -11.39
C LEU A 116 -7.28 -5.71 -11.63
N LYS A 117 -8.13 -5.33 -10.67
CA LYS A 117 -9.59 -5.26 -10.85
C LYS A 117 -10.13 -3.96 -10.25
N PRO A 118 -11.25 -3.44 -10.78
CA PRO A 118 -11.86 -2.23 -10.24
C PRO A 118 -12.49 -2.45 -8.86
N GLN A 119 -12.91 -3.68 -8.56
CA GLN A 119 -13.57 -4.05 -7.32
C GLN A 119 -12.77 -5.14 -6.62
N ALA A 120 -12.66 -5.02 -5.30
CA ALA A 120 -12.19 -6.11 -4.46
C ALA A 120 -13.21 -7.26 -4.55
N PRO A 121 -12.76 -8.52 -4.76
CA PRO A 121 -13.65 -9.66 -4.79
C PRO A 121 -14.33 -9.84 -3.44
N ASP A 122 -15.58 -10.30 -3.45
CA ASP A 122 -16.30 -10.68 -2.25
C ASP A 122 -16.45 -12.20 -2.15
N GLY A 123 -16.79 -12.67 -0.95
CA GLY A 123 -17.22 -14.04 -0.68
C GLY A 123 -16.21 -14.87 0.12
N PRO A 124 -16.65 -16.03 0.64
CA PRO A 124 -15.83 -16.86 1.51
C PRO A 124 -14.56 -17.35 0.80
N GLY A 125 -13.44 -17.32 1.50
CA GLY A 125 -12.13 -17.76 1.01
C GLY A 125 -11.28 -16.67 0.36
N TRP A 126 -11.66 -15.40 0.49
CA TRP A 126 -10.79 -14.26 0.27
C TRP A 126 -10.38 -13.64 1.60
N VAL A 127 -9.16 -13.12 1.65
CA VAL A 127 -8.68 -12.23 2.69
C VAL A 127 -8.20 -10.93 2.05
N HIS A 128 -8.38 -9.80 2.71
CA HIS A 128 -8.09 -8.48 2.18
C HIS A 128 -7.00 -7.82 3.01
N GLU A 129 -5.92 -7.38 2.36
CA GLU A 129 -4.83 -6.65 3.02
C GLU A 129 -4.77 -5.23 2.48
N ILE A 130 -4.29 -4.29 3.29
CA ILE A 130 -3.98 -2.94 2.81
C ILE A 130 -2.89 -3.03 1.75
N LYS A 131 -3.10 -2.34 0.62
CA LYS A 131 -2.05 -2.17 -0.38
C LYS A 131 -1.08 -1.10 0.11
N PHE A 132 0.15 -1.52 0.37
CA PHE A 132 1.25 -0.62 0.68
C PHE A 132 1.92 -0.10 -0.58
N ASP A 133 2.43 1.12 -0.44
CA ASP A 133 3.12 1.86 -1.48
C ASP A 133 4.59 2.05 -1.11
N GLY A 134 5.46 1.21 -1.67
CA GLY A 134 6.86 1.14 -1.29
C GLY A 134 7.74 0.37 -2.28
N TYR A 135 8.81 -0.21 -1.75
CA TYR A 135 9.61 -1.19 -2.48
C TYR A 135 9.28 -2.60 -1.99
N ARG A 136 8.80 -3.45 -2.90
CA ARG A 136 8.63 -4.87 -2.61
C ARG A 136 9.99 -5.55 -2.48
N LEU A 137 10.22 -6.19 -1.34
CA LEU A 137 11.47 -6.86 -1.02
C LEU A 137 11.21 -8.28 -0.53
N GLN A 138 12.06 -9.19 -0.99
CA GLN A 138 12.21 -10.50 -0.41
C GLN A 138 13.31 -10.44 0.66
N ALA A 139 12.90 -10.49 1.93
CA ALA A 139 13.81 -10.60 3.04
C ALA A 139 14.25 -12.06 3.20
N ARG A 140 15.54 -12.32 3.00
CA ARG A 140 16.16 -13.62 3.26
C ARG A 140 16.97 -13.56 4.55
N LEU A 141 16.64 -14.42 5.50
CA LEU A 141 17.40 -14.69 6.70
C LEU A 141 18.15 -16.01 6.50
N ASP A 142 19.46 -16.00 6.70
CA ASP A 142 20.29 -17.20 6.67
C ASP A 142 21.42 -17.09 7.69
N GLY A 143 21.40 -17.92 8.72
CA GLY A 143 22.48 -18.00 9.71
C GLY A 143 22.76 -16.70 10.45
N GLY A 144 21.72 -15.92 10.78
CA GLY A 144 21.85 -14.64 11.47
C GLY A 144 22.27 -13.46 10.58
N LYS A 145 22.26 -13.64 9.24
CA LYS A 145 22.43 -12.55 8.27
C LYS A 145 21.12 -12.35 7.50
N ALA A 146 20.68 -11.11 7.41
CA ALA A 146 19.55 -10.72 6.56
C ALA A 146 20.05 -10.10 5.25
N SER A 147 19.36 -10.41 4.15
CA SER A 147 19.48 -9.70 2.88
C SER A 147 18.09 -9.30 2.37
N LEU A 148 18.02 -8.15 1.69
CA LEU A 148 16.80 -7.58 1.12
C LEU A 148 16.93 -7.56 -0.39
N LEU A 149 16.27 -8.50 -1.05
CA LEU A 149 16.32 -8.65 -2.50
C LEU A 149 15.13 -7.92 -3.14
N THR A 150 15.39 -7.12 -4.16
CA THR A 150 14.35 -6.48 -4.97
C THR A 150 13.47 -7.50 -5.69
N ARG A 151 12.40 -7.01 -6.32
CA ARG A 151 11.55 -7.79 -7.23
C ARG A 151 12.34 -8.56 -8.30
N GLY A 152 13.45 -8.00 -8.80
CA GLY A 152 14.33 -8.64 -9.78
C GLY A 152 15.48 -9.47 -9.18
N GLY A 153 15.53 -9.64 -7.87
CA GLY A 153 16.57 -10.42 -7.17
C GLY A 153 17.86 -9.66 -6.87
N LEU A 154 17.93 -8.35 -7.14
CA LEU A 154 19.09 -7.52 -6.80
C LEU A 154 19.18 -7.31 -5.28
N ASP A 155 20.35 -7.50 -4.70
CA ASP A 155 20.60 -7.23 -3.27
C ASP A 155 20.68 -5.72 -3.01
N TRP A 156 19.68 -5.19 -2.32
CA TRP A 156 19.57 -3.78 -1.92
C TRP A 156 19.72 -3.59 -0.41
N THR A 157 20.23 -4.59 0.33
CA THR A 157 20.39 -4.52 1.79
C THR A 157 21.12 -3.26 2.23
N GLY A 158 22.20 -2.88 1.53
CA GLY A 158 22.99 -1.70 1.85
C GLY A 158 22.26 -0.36 1.65
N LYS A 159 21.20 -0.31 0.84
CA LYS A 159 20.44 0.91 0.58
C LYS A 159 19.52 1.30 1.75
N PHE A 160 19.09 0.34 2.56
CA PHE A 160 18.07 0.53 3.59
C PHE A 160 18.62 0.76 5.01
N GLY A 161 19.90 1.13 5.11
CA GLY A 161 20.57 1.30 6.39
C GLY A 161 20.68 -0.01 7.19
N LYS A 162 20.81 0.10 8.51
CA LYS A 162 21.08 -1.06 9.39
C LYS A 162 19.87 -1.54 10.18
N ALA A 163 18.85 -0.71 10.39
CA ALA A 163 17.76 -1.00 11.33
C ALA A 163 16.93 -2.22 10.88
N VAL A 164 16.33 -2.16 9.68
CA VAL A 164 15.52 -3.25 9.12
C VAL A 164 16.35 -4.55 8.94
N PRO A 165 17.55 -4.55 8.31
CA PRO A 165 18.35 -5.78 8.20
C PRO A 165 18.74 -6.39 9.55
N LYS A 166 19.09 -5.57 10.57
CA LYS A 166 19.40 -6.08 11.91
C LYS A 166 18.17 -6.69 12.58
N ALA A 167 17.01 -6.05 12.45
CA ALA A 167 15.78 -6.59 13.00
C ALA A 167 15.42 -7.93 12.36
N LEU A 168 15.55 -8.06 11.03
CA LEU A 168 15.32 -9.32 10.32
C LEU A 168 16.32 -10.41 10.75
N ALA A 169 17.60 -10.04 10.93
CA ALA A 169 18.65 -10.93 11.40
C ALA A 169 18.43 -11.44 12.83
N ALA A 170 17.67 -10.70 13.65
CA ALA A 170 17.38 -11.04 15.04
C ALA A 170 16.11 -11.87 15.21
N LEU A 171 15.37 -12.18 14.13
CA LEU A 171 14.19 -13.02 14.22
C LEU A 171 14.55 -14.44 14.72
N PRO A 172 13.67 -15.12 15.47
CA PRO A 172 13.94 -16.42 16.08
C PRO A 172 13.83 -17.57 15.05
N ALA A 173 14.60 -17.51 13.97
CA ALA A 173 14.69 -18.52 12.93
C ALA A 173 16.14 -18.69 12.45
N LYS A 174 16.51 -19.90 12.02
CA LYS A 174 17.83 -20.14 11.40
C LYS A 174 17.83 -19.68 9.95
N GLN A 175 16.73 -19.96 9.25
CA GLN A 175 16.53 -19.62 7.86
C GLN A 175 15.08 -19.23 7.59
N ALA A 176 14.86 -18.12 6.87
CA ALA A 176 13.52 -17.70 6.45
C ALA A 176 13.55 -16.93 5.13
N ILE A 177 12.47 -17.06 4.34
CA ILE A 177 12.20 -16.19 3.19
C ILE A 177 10.85 -15.52 3.43
N ILE A 178 10.87 -14.19 3.59
CA ILE A 178 9.70 -13.37 3.89
C ILE A 178 9.46 -12.43 2.70
N ASP A 179 8.22 -12.37 2.24
CA ASP A 179 7.77 -11.41 1.21
C ASP A 179 7.10 -10.22 1.91
N GLY A 180 7.51 -9.01 1.56
CA GLY A 180 7.05 -7.81 2.23
C GLY A 180 7.31 -6.53 1.42
N GLU A 181 6.84 -5.42 1.98
CA GLU A 181 6.97 -4.08 1.41
C GLU A 181 7.76 -3.19 2.38
N LEU A 182 8.83 -2.56 1.92
CA LEU A 182 9.51 -1.52 2.67
C LEU A 182 8.91 -0.16 2.33
N VAL A 183 8.46 0.56 3.36
CA VAL A 183 7.73 1.82 3.24
C VAL A 183 8.31 2.90 4.15
N VAL A 184 7.93 4.13 3.84
CA VAL A 184 7.94 5.25 4.77
C VAL A 184 6.51 5.69 4.98
N GLU A 185 6.13 5.94 6.23
CA GLU A 185 4.80 6.45 6.56
C GLU A 185 4.78 7.97 6.65
N ALA A 186 3.70 8.55 6.13
CA ALA A 186 3.34 9.94 6.38
C ALA A 186 2.77 10.10 7.81
N SER A 187 2.56 11.33 8.25
CA SER A 187 2.01 11.65 9.58
C SER A 187 0.64 11.03 9.87
N GLY A 188 -0.11 10.62 8.85
CA GLY A 188 -1.38 9.91 8.96
C GLY A 188 -1.28 8.38 8.98
N GLY A 189 -0.08 7.80 8.96
CA GLY A 189 0.14 6.34 8.93
C GLY A 189 0.00 5.69 7.56
N ALA A 190 -0.41 6.43 6.52
CA ALA A 190 -0.39 5.95 5.15
C ALA A 190 1.05 5.85 4.63
N SER A 191 1.33 4.84 3.82
CA SER A 191 2.61 4.73 3.10
C SER A 191 2.72 5.84 2.05
N ASP A 192 3.92 6.42 1.92
CA ASP A 192 4.22 7.52 1.00
C ASP A 192 5.51 7.21 0.24
N PHE A 193 5.35 6.82 -1.02
CA PHE A 193 6.47 6.47 -1.89
C PHE A 193 7.39 7.66 -2.21
N SER A 194 6.84 8.87 -2.34
CA SER A 194 7.64 10.07 -2.60
C SER A 194 8.54 10.37 -1.39
N ALA A 195 8.02 10.22 -0.17
CA ALA A 195 8.81 10.34 1.05
C ALA A 195 9.86 9.24 1.17
N LEU A 196 9.52 8.00 0.83
CA LEU A 196 10.46 6.87 0.79
C LEU A 196 11.65 7.16 -0.13
N GLN A 197 11.38 7.64 -1.35
CA GLN A 197 12.43 8.01 -2.30
C GLN A 197 13.31 9.17 -1.82
N ALA A 198 12.70 10.18 -1.21
CA ALA A 198 13.44 11.32 -0.67
C ALA A 198 14.37 10.89 0.47
N ASP A 199 13.88 10.05 1.39
CA ASP A 199 14.69 9.52 2.50
C ASP A 199 15.82 8.62 1.96
N LEU A 200 15.54 7.76 0.98
CA LEU A 200 16.57 6.93 0.32
C LEU A 200 17.67 7.77 -0.32
N SER A 201 17.30 8.81 -1.07
CA SER A 201 18.23 9.70 -1.76
C SER A 201 19.07 10.52 -0.78
N ALA A 202 18.50 10.86 0.38
CA ALA A 202 19.20 11.57 1.45
C ALA A 202 20.02 10.64 2.37
N GLY A 203 20.01 9.32 2.14
CA GLY A 203 20.65 8.34 3.02
C GLY A 203 20.02 8.25 4.42
N ARG A 204 18.77 8.69 4.57
CA ARG A 204 18.01 8.65 5.81
C ARG A 204 17.29 7.31 5.92
N SER A 205 17.51 6.57 7.01
CA SER A 205 16.98 5.21 7.17
C SER A 205 16.22 4.95 8.47
N ASP A 206 16.03 5.97 9.33
CA ASP A 206 15.36 5.87 10.63
C ASP A 206 13.83 5.74 10.53
N ARG A 207 13.26 6.06 9.36
CA ARG A 207 11.81 6.02 9.09
C ARG A 207 11.34 4.78 8.34
N PHE A 208 12.24 3.88 7.97
CA PHE A 208 11.88 2.69 7.19
C PHE A 208 11.18 1.65 8.06
N ALA A 209 10.04 1.17 7.57
CA ALA A 209 9.33 0.03 8.12
C ALA A 209 9.13 -1.04 7.04
N PHE A 210 9.32 -2.31 7.39
CA PHE A 210 9.11 -3.45 6.53
C PHE A 210 7.82 -4.17 6.93
N TYR A 211 6.79 -4.03 6.09
CA TYR A 211 5.52 -4.73 6.23
C TYR A 211 5.61 -6.10 5.58
N ALA A 212 5.81 -7.13 6.40
CA ALA A 212 5.84 -8.52 5.98
C ALA A 212 4.40 -9.04 5.79
N PHE A 213 4.11 -9.59 4.61
CA PHE A 213 2.76 -10.04 4.26
C PHE A 213 2.68 -11.52 3.86
N ASP A 214 3.80 -12.21 3.62
CA ASP A 214 3.83 -13.65 3.35
C ASP A 214 5.14 -14.31 3.82
N LEU A 215 5.10 -15.62 4.11
CA LEU A 215 6.25 -16.43 4.53
C LEU A 215 6.40 -17.63 3.59
N LEU A 216 7.50 -17.66 2.84
CA LEU A 216 7.72 -18.60 1.74
C LEU A 216 8.57 -19.80 2.15
N TYR A 217 9.45 -19.61 3.13
CA TYR A 217 10.35 -20.65 3.66
C TYR A 217 10.63 -20.39 5.14
N LEU A 218 10.72 -21.46 5.94
CA LEU A 218 11.10 -21.41 7.35
C LEU A 218 11.81 -22.70 7.75
N ASP A 219 13.06 -22.59 8.22
CA ASP A 219 13.83 -23.65 8.89
C ASP A 219 13.70 -25.05 8.25
N GLY A 220 14.14 -25.18 7.00
CA GLY A 220 14.14 -26.47 6.28
C GLY A 220 12.81 -26.81 5.61
N ARG A 221 11.83 -25.90 5.63
CA ARG A 221 10.50 -26.11 5.05
C ARG A 221 10.15 -25.05 4.02
N ASP A 222 9.80 -25.49 2.82
CA ASP A 222 9.15 -24.69 1.79
C ASP A 222 7.66 -24.61 2.09
N LEU A 223 7.15 -23.39 2.24
CA LEU A 223 5.77 -23.09 2.57
C LEU A 223 4.93 -22.73 1.34
N ARG A 224 5.50 -22.63 0.14
CA ARG A 224 4.77 -22.15 -1.05
C ARG A 224 3.59 -23.04 -1.44
N GLU A 225 3.61 -24.32 -1.04
CA GLU A 225 2.49 -25.25 -1.23
C GLU A 225 1.44 -25.22 -0.12
N ALA A 226 1.72 -24.55 1.00
CA ALA A 226 0.77 -24.36 2.10
C ALA A 226 -0.30 -23.31 1.75
N PRO A 227 -1.52 -23.42 2.30
CA PRO A 227 -2.53 -22.35 2.28
C PRO A 227 -2.00 -21.01 2.77
N LEU A 228 -2.48 -19.89 2.21
CA LEU A 228 -2.05 -18.55 2.63
C LEU A 228 -2.27 -18.30 4.13
N THR A 229 -3.42 -18.70 4.66
CA THR A 229 -3.74 -18.55 6.10
C THR A 229 -2.72 -19.25 7.00
N GLU A 230 -2.26 -20.43 6.61
CA GLU A 230 -1.20 -21.18 7.32
C GLU A 230 0.15 -20.44 7.28
N ARG A 231 0.52 -19.88 6.11
CA ARG A 231 1.75 -19.08 5.95
C ARG A 231 1.68 -17.79 6.77
N LYS A 232 0.54 -17.11 6.75
CA LYS A 232 0.29 -15.88 7.52
C LYS A 232 0.30 -16.11 9.03
N ALA A 233 -0.29 -17.21 9.51
CA ALA A 233 -0.25 -17.57 10.92
C ALA A 233 1.18 -17.89 11.39
N ALA A 234 1.97 -18.56 10.55
CA ALA A 234 3.39 -18.80 10.83
C ALA A 234 4.22 -17.52 10.81
N LEU A 235 3.94 -16.60 9.88
CA LEU A 235 4.58 -15.29 9.82
C LEU A 235 4.27 -14.45 11.06
N ALA A 236 3.02 -14.42 11.50
CA ALA A 236 2.60 -13.67 12.69
C ALA A 236 3.36 -14.13 13.94
N ARG A 237 3.49 -15.45 14.15
CA ARG A 237 4.30 -16.02 15.23
C ARG A 237 5.79 -15.69 15.11
N LEU A 238 6.34 -15.73 13.90
CA LEU A 238 7.74 -15.39 13.67
C LEU A 238 8.05 -13.92 14.03
N LEU A 239 7.09 -13.03 13.83
CA LEU A 239 7.19 -11.59 14.11
C LEU A 239 6.71 -11.20 15.51
N GLU A 240 6.33 -12.16 16.36
CA GLU A 240 5.89 -11.87 17.72
C GLU A 240 7.02 -11.23 18.53
N GLY A 241 6.76 -10.03 19.08
CA GLY A 241 7.78 -9.26 19.80
C GLY A 241 8.85 -8.62 18.90
N ALA A 242 8.69 -8.65 17.57
CA ALA A 242 9.58 -7.95 16.65
C ALA A 242 9.55 -6.42 16.90
N PRO A 243 10.68 -5.73 16.65
CA PRO A 243 10.75 -4.28 16.85
C PRO A 243 9.93 -3.53 15.78
N PRO A 244 9.57 -2.26 15.99
CA PRO A 244 8.61 -1.53 15.15
C PRO A 244 9.01 -1.35 13.68
N GLU A 245 10.28 -1.58 13.34
CA GLU A 245 10.80 -1.63 11.97
C GLU A 245 10.26 -2.83 11.19
N LEU A 246 9.83 -3.90 11.86
CA LEU A 246 9.20 -5.07 11.23
C LEU A 246 7.74 -5.13 11.64
N ARG A 247 6.85 -5.16 10.66
CA ARG A 247 5.41 -5.14 10.90
C ARG A 247 4.75 -6.27 10.16
N TYR A 248 3.86 -6.96 10.86
CA TYR A 248 2.98 -7.93 10.22
C TYR A 248 1.86 -7.18 9.48
N SER A 249 1.66 -7.50 8.21
CA SER A 249 0.48 -7.04 7.47
C SER A 249 -0.73 -7.89 7.86
N GLU A 250 -1.57 -7.30 8.70
CA GLU A 250 -2.91 -7.81 9.03
C GLU A 250 -3.79 -7.97 7.78
N HIS A 251 -4.80 -8.82 7.91
CA HIS A 251 -5.79 -9.08 6.89
C HIS A 251 -7.21 -9.07 7.46
N PHE A 252 -8.15 -8.70 6.60
CA PHE A 252 -9.57 -8.61 6.85
C PHE A 252 -10.26 -9.80 6.17
N GLU A 253 -11.16 -10.47 6.88
CA GLU A 253 -12.04 -11.53 6.33
C GLU A 253 -13.44 -10.99 5.97
N GLU A 254 -13.65 -9.69 6.15
CA GLU A 254 -14.87 -8.96 5.85
C GLU A 254 -15.10 -8.77 4.35
N ASN A 255 -16.23 -8.16 4.01
CA ASN A 255 -16.57 -7.81 2.64
C ASN A 255 -15.48 -6.93 1.98
N GLY A 256 -14.94 -7.38 0.85
CA GLY A 256 -13.84 -6.71 0.16
C GLY A 256 -14.20 -5.32 -0.33
N GLU A 257 -15.43 -5.11 -0.80
CA GLU A 257 -15.90 -3.77 -1.20
C GLU A 257 -15.89 -2.79 -0.02
N MET A 258 -16.32 -3.25 1.16
CA MET A 258 -16.26 -2.45 2.39
C MET A 258 -14.81 -2.10 2.74
N VAL A 259 -13.91 -3.07 2.78
CA VAL A 259 -12.48 -2.83 3.09
C VAL A 259 -11.87 -1.84 2.10
N LEU A 260 -12.11 -2.00 0.79
CA LEU A 260 -11.64 -1.07 -0.24
C LEU A 260 -12.21 0.34 -0.01
N ARG A 261 -13.51 0.47 0.23
CA ARG A 261 -14.16 1.77 0.47
C ARG A 261 -13.55 2.49 1.66
N HIS A 262 -13.27 1.77 2.75
CA HIS A 262 -12.62 2.35 3.93
C HIS A 262 -11.15 2.70 3.67
N ALA A 263 -10.41 1.84 2.98
CA ALA A 263 -9.05 2.14 2.56
C ALA A 263 -8.99 3.45 1.76
N CYS A 264 -9.91 3.65 0.81
CA CYS A 264 -9.97 4.88 0.02
C CYS A 264 -10.37 6.11 0.84
N ARG A 265 -11.25 5.98 1.84
CA ARG A 265 -11.60 7.09 2.76
C ARG A 265 -10.43 7.50 3.64
N LEU A 266 -9.53 6.57 3.95
CA LEU A 266 -8.30 6.82 4.70
C LEU A 266 -7.14 7.26 3.79
N SER A 267 -7.40 7.51 2.50
CA SER A 267 -6.39 7.87 1.51
C SER A 267 -5.25 6.85 1.39
N LEU A 268 -5.53 5.57 1.68
CA LEU A 268 -4.62 4.47 1.41
C LEU A 268 -4.66 4.14 -0.10
N GLU A 269 -3.62 3.46 -0.58
CA GLU A 269 -3.49 3.18 -2.03
C GLU A 269 -4.59 2.25 -2.56
N GLY A 270 -5.05 1.31 -1.72
CA GLY A 270 -6.07 0.35 -2.08
C GLY A 270 -5.97 -0.92 -1.24
N VAL A 271 -6.41 -2.04 -1.80
CA VAL A 271 -6.37 -3.35 -1.15
C VAL A 271 -5.80 -4.42 -2.08
N VAL A 272 -5.12 -5.40 -1.49
CA VAL A 272 -4.74 -6.64 -2.14
C VAL A 272 -5.56 -7.76 -1.54
N SER A 273 -6.47 -8.32 -2.34
CA SER A 273 -7.31 -9.45 -1.97
C SER A 273 -6.63 -10.75 -2.40
N LYS A 274 -6.47 -11.68 -1.48
CA LYS A 274 -5.74 -12.93 -1.69
C LYS A 274 -6.63 -14.13 -1.37
N ARG A 275 -6.53 -15.22 -2.12
CA ARG A 275 -7.22 -16.47 -1.80
C ARG A 275 -6.67 -17.04 -0.47
N ALA A 276 -7.54 -17.20 0.53
CA ALA A 276 -7.18 -17.71 1.87
C ALA A 276 -6.50 -19.09 1.81
N ASN A 277 -7.01 -19.98 0.94
CA ASN A 277 -6.45 -21.31 0.71
C ASN A 277 -5.46 -21.35 -0.48
N GLY A 278 -5.08 -20.17 -1.01
CA GLY A 278 -4.21 -20.04 -2.17
C GLY A 278 -2.76 -20.43 -1.86
N LYS A 279 -2.16 -21.17 -2.78
CA LYS A 279 -0.72 -21.47 -2.77
C LYS A 279 0.07 -20.27 -3.27
N TYR A 280 1.34 -20.18 -2.89
CA TYR A 280 2.22 -19.17 -3.46
C TYR A 280 2.66 -19.60 -4.87
N ARG A 281 2.37 -18.75 -5.87
CA ARG A 281 2.69 -18.99 -7.28
C ARG A 281 3.33 -17.75 -7.88
N SER A 282 4.61 -17.86 -8.20
CA SER A 282 5.38 -16.82 -8.86
C SER A 282 4.72 -16.36 -10.17
N GLY A 283 4.83 -15.08 -10.48
CA GLY A 283 4.20 -14.48 -11.65
C GLY A 283 2.75 -14.05 -11.41
N ARG A 284 2.10 -13.56 -12.47
CA ARG A 284 0.75 -13.00 -12.38
C ARG A 284 -0.30 -14.12 -12.43
N GLY A 285 -1.18 -14.12 -11.44
CA GLY A 285 -2.28 -15.08 -11.35
C GLY A 285 -3.59 -14.43 -10.93
N ARG A 286 -4.62 -15.26 -10.72
CA ARG A 286 -5.95 -14.82 -10.26
C ARG A 286 -6.16 -14.94 -8.75
N ASP A 287 -5.18 -15.48 -8.04
CA ASP A 287 -5.28 -15.70 -6.59
C ASP A 287 -5.00 -14.43 -5.80
N TRP A 288 -4.31 -13.44 -6.40
CA TRP A 288 -4.08 -12.13 -5.83
C TRP A 288 -4.73 -11.10 -6.76
N ILE A 289 -5.64 -10.30 -6.21
CA ILE A 289 -6.34 -9.24 -6.90
C ILE A 289 -5.99 -7.92 -6.23
N LYS A 290 -5.48 -6.96 -6.99
CA LYS A 290 -5.26 -5.59 -6.50
C LYS A 290 -6.41 -4.71 -6.96
N SER A 291 -6.96 -3.93 -6.03
CA SER A 291 -8.00 -2.94 -6.30
C SER A 291 -7.53 -1.61 -5.72
N LYS A 292 -7.41 -0.58 -6.58
CA LYS A 292 -6.78 0.70 -6.24
C LYS A 292 -7.84 1.77 -5.99
N CYS A 293 -7.55 2.70 -5.09
CA CYS A 293 -8.41 3.85 -4.80
C CYS A 293 -8.31 4.97 -5.84
N GLY A 294 -7.22 4.97 -6.62
CA GLY A 294 -6.97 5.92 -7.69
C GLY A 294 -6.16 5.28 -8.82
N ASN A 295 -6.01 6.03 -9.91
CA ASN A 295 -5.25 5.58 -11.06
C ASN A 295 -3.78 5.93 -10.86
N ARG A 296 -2.97 4.90 -10.63
CA ARG A 296 -1.53 5.02 -10.46
C ARG A 296 -0.82 3.90 -11.20
N GLN A 297 0.21 4.21 -11.97
CA GLN A 297 0.92 3.25 -12.80
C GLN A 297 2.40 3.61 -12.95
N GLU A 298 3.20 2.57 -13.17
CA GLU A 298 4.55 2.67 -13.68
C GLU A 298 4.53 3.02 -15.17
N LEU A 299 5.39 3.95 -15.58
CA LEU A 299 5.58 4.43 -16.95
C LEU A 299 7.06 4.66 -17.20
N VAL A 300 7.52 4.52 -18.44
CA VAL A 300 8.92 4.73 -18.79
C VAL A 300 9.12 6.16 -19.28
N ILE A 301 10.20 6.80 -18.89
CA ILE A 301 10.55 8.15 -19.32
C ILE A 301 11.20 8.07 -20.71
N GLY A 302 10.56 8.65 -21.73
CA GLY A 302 11.10 8.74 -23.10
C GLY A 302 11.69 10.11 -23.44
N GLY A 303 11.52 11.09 -22.55
CA GLY A 303 12.11 12.42 -22.72
C GLY A 303 11.77 13.36 -21.57
N TYR A 304 12.31 14.56 -21.62
CA TYR A 304 11.98 15.65 -20.69
C TYR A 304 11.91 17.00 -21.41
N VAL A 305 11.22 17.94 -20.80
CA VAL A 305 11.23 19.36 -21.18
C VAL A 305 11.92 20.13 -20.06
N PRO A 306 12.95 20.95 -20.34
CA PRO A 306 13.62 21.77 -19.34
C PRO A 306 12.65 22.73 -18.65
N SER A 307 12.94 23.08 -17.40
CA SER A 307 12.19 24.10 -16.67
C SER A 307 12.42 25.48 -17.28
N SER A 308 11.37 26.29 -17.36
CA SER A 308 11.47 27.69 -17.75
C SER A 308 12.06 28.59 -16.66
N THR A 309 12.15 28.08 -15.41
CA THR A 309 12.62 28.84 -14.25
C THR A 309 14.00 28.42 -13.75
N SER A 310 14.51 27.26 -14.18
CA SER A 310 15.85 26.77 -13.82
C SER A 310 16.45 25.95 -14.95
N ALA A 311 17.66 26.34 -15.38
CA ALA A 311 18.35 25.70 -16.50
C ALA A 311 18.85 24.28 -16.21
N ARG A 312 18.92 23.87 -14.93
CA ARG A 312 19.36 22.53 -14.50
C ARG A 312 18.25 21.73 -13.83
N ALA A 313 17.00 22.04 -14.14
CA ALA A 313 15.86 21.30 -13.65
C ALA A 313 14.94 20.93 -14.81
N ILE A 314 14.26 19.80 -14.68
CA ILE A 314 13.16 19.47 -15.58
C ILE A 314 11.92 20.31 -15.24
N GLY A 315 11.14 20.68 -16.26
CA GLY A 315 9.80 21.25 -16.12
C GLY A 315 8.71 20.20 -16.32
N SER A 316 8.94 19.19 -17.16
CA SER A 316 8.06 18.03 -17.29
C SER A 316 8.77 16.81 -17.86
N LEU A 317 8.25 15.62 -17.59
CA LEU A 317 8.65 14.37 -18.23
C LEU A 317 7.69 14.03 -19.37
N VAL A 318 8.24 13.42 -20.42
CA VAL A 318 7.49 12.80 -21.51
C VAL A 318 7.53 11.29 -21.29
N LEU A 319 6.35 10.70 -21.13
CA LEU A 319 6.18 9.34 -20.65
C LEU A 319 5.75 8.42 -21.78
N GLY A 320 6.04 7.13 -21.61
CA GLY A 320 5.51 6.07 -22.44
C GLY A 320 5.29 4.77 -21.69
N VAL A 321 4.76 3.80 -22.42
CA VAL A 321 4.48 2.46 -21.93
C VAL A 321 4.73 1.44 -23.05
N HIS A 322 5.21 0.25 -22.70
CA HIS A 322 5.36 -0.82 -23.68
C HIS A 322 4.01 -1.50 -23.91
N GLU A 323 3.55 -1.51 -25.16
CA GLU A 323 2.32 -2.15 -25.59
C GLU A 323 2.57 -2.92 -26.89
N ASN A 324 2.29 -4.22 -26.89
CA ASN A 324 2.50 -5.11 -28.05
C ASN A 324 3.92 -5.01 -28.65
N GLY A 325 4.94 -4.91 -27.79
CA GLY A 325 6.35 -4.76 -28.19
C GLY A 325 6.77 -3.35 -28.62
N ASN A 326 5.84 -2.39 -28.70
CA ASN A 326 6.12 -1.01 -29.11
C ASN A 326 6.16 -0.07 -27.90
N PHE A 327 7.09 0.87 -27.91
CA PHE A 327 7.13 1.93 -26.89
C PHE A 327 6.23 3.11 -27.30
N ARG A 328 5.07 3.22 -26.66
CA ARG A 328 4.03 4.20 -27.03
C ARG A 328 4.02 5.39 -26.09
N HIS A 329 3.77 6.58 -26.64
CA HIS A 329 3.66 7.81 -25.86
C HIS A 329 2.40 7.79 -25.00
N ALA A 330 2.57 8.06 -23.70
CA ALA A 330 1.51 8.07 -22.70
C ALA A 330 1.17 9.50 -22.22
N GLY A 331 1.80 10.54 -22.76
CA GLY A 331 1.57 11.92 -22.36
C GLY A 331 2.73 12.52 -21.56
N ARG A 332 2.43 13.61 -20.85
CA ARG A 332 3.41 14.38 -20.08
C ARG A 332 2.99 14.54 -18.63
N VAL A 333 3.97 14.66 -17.74
CA VAL A 333 3.77 14.98 -16.32
C VAL A 333 4.67 16.15 -15.92
N GLY A 334 4.07 17.23 -15.43
CA GLY A 334 4.76 18.46 -15.03
C GLY A 334 4.65 18.81 -13.55
N THR A 335 3.99 17.98 -12.75
CA THR A 335 3.72 18.20 -11.33
C THR A 335 4.16 17.00 -10.50
N GLY A 336 4.33 17.18 -9.18
CA GLY A 336 4.73 16.11 -8.26
C GLY A 336 6.24 16.02 -7.99
N PHE A 337 7.04 16.91 -8.56
CA PHE A 337 8.47 17.03 -8.28
C PHE A 337 8.73 18.10 -7.22
N SER A 338 9.62 17.82 -6.27
CA SER A 338 10.29 18.89 -5.52
C SER A 338 11.41 19.50 -6.37
N ARG A 339 11.92 20.68 -6.01
CA ARG A 339 13.05 21.30 -6.73
C ARG A 339 14.26 20.36 -6.81
N VAL A 340 14.59 19.72 -5.69
CA VAL A 340 15.73 18.79 -5.59
C VAL A 340 15.51 17.58 -6.52
N VAL A 341 14.30 17.03 -6.55
CA VAL A 341 13.96 15.90 -7.44
C VAL A 341 14.02 16.33 -8.91
N ALA A 342 13.55 17.53 -9.26
CA ALA A 342 13.60 18.01 -10.64
C ALA A 342 15.04 18.24 -11.14
N GLU A 343 15.95 18.66 -10.26
CA GLU A 343 17.38 18.82 -10.56
C GLU A 343 18.08 17.45 -10.69
N ASP A 344 17.82 16.50 -9.78
CA ASP A 344 18.36 15.13 -9.86
C ASP A 344 17.89 14.42 -11.15
N LEU A 345 16.60 14.52 -11.48
CA LEU A 345 16.06 13.96 -12.72
C LEU A 345 16.71 14.57 -13.96
N TYR A 346 16.95 15.89 -13.96
CA TYR A 346 17.63 16.55 -15.06
C TYR A 346 19.04 15.95 -15.26
N GLU A 347 19.83 15.83 -14.19
CA GLU A 347 21.19 15.29 -14.28
C GLU A 347 21.21 13.83 -14.75
N ARG A 348 20.28 13.00 -14.25
CA ARG A 348 20.14 11.60 -14.67
C ARG A 348 19.76 11.48 -16.14
N LEU A 349 18.73 12.22 -16.57
CA LEU A 349 18.18 12.15 -17.92
C LEU A 349 19.12 12.77 -18.96
N LYS A 350 19.88 13.80 -18.60
CA LYS A 350 20.89 14.40 -19.47
C LYS A 350 21.93 13.38 -19.94
N ARG A 351 22.32 12.44 -19.08
CA ARG A 351 23.27 11.36 -19.43
C ARG A 351 22.70 10.30 -20.37
N LEU A 352 21.39 10.29 -20.53
CA LEU A 352 20.65 9.36 -21.37
C LEU A 352 20.12 10.04 -22.65
N GLU A 353 20.54 11.28 -22.93
CA GLU A 353 20.06 12.02 -24.09
C GLU A 353 20.36 11.29 -25.40
N ARG A 354 19.40 11.37 -26.33
CA ARG A 354 19.52 10.84 -27.68
C ARG A 354 18.90 11.79 -28.69
N ASP A 355 19.33 11.67 -29.94
CA ASP A 355 18.92 12.60 -31.01
C ASP A 355 17.51 12.33 -31.55
N SER A 356 17.01 11.09 -31.42
CA SER A 356 15.76 10.65 -32.04
C SER A 356 14.72 10.20 -31.01
N SER A 357 13.44 10.29 -31.40
CA SER A 357 12.32 9.89 -30.55
C SER A 357 12.38 8.38 -30.27
N PRO A 358 12.33 7.94 -29.00
CA PRO A 358 12.25 6.51 -28.67
C PRO A 358 10.85 5.94 -28.90
N PHE A 359 9.83 6.80 -29.06
CA PHE A 359 8.45 6.38 -29.26
C PHE A 359 8.24 5.82 -30.67
N ALA A 360 7.47 4.74 -30.76
CA ALA A 360 7.15 4.07 -32.02
C ALA A 360 6.33 5.00 -32.94
N ASP A 361 5.37 5.72 -32.37
CA ASP A 361 4.52 6.66 -33.09
C ASP A 361 5.13 8.07 -33.10
N ARG A 362 4.90 8.80 -34.19
CA ARG A 362 5.36 10.19 -34.30
C ARG A 362 4.58 11.07 -33.33
N LEU A 363 5.29 11.71 -32.40
CA LEU A 363 4.71 12.73 -31.54
C LEU A 363 4.13 13.90 -32.35
N ASP A 364 2.95 14.38 -31.97
CA ASP A 364 2.38 15.59 -32.53
C ASP A 364 3.22 16.84 -32.17
N ALA A 365 2.96 17.97 -32.84
CA ALA A 365 3.74 19.19 -32.68
C ALA A 365 3.71 19.76 -31.24
N THR A 366 2.63 19.51 -30.49
CA THR A 366 2.48 19.95 -29.10
C THR A 366 3.26 19.03 -28.17
N ALA A 367 3.10 17.72 -28.33
CA ALA A 367 3.78 16.67 -27.57
C ALA A 367 5.28 16.62 -27.82
N ARG A 368 5.76 17.10 -28.98
CA ARG A 368 7.19 17.19 -29.32
C ARG A 368 7.86 18.51 -28.89
N ARG A 369 7.09 19.56 -28.61
CA ARG A 369 7.64 20.91 -28.36
C ARG A 369 8.58 20.91 -27.16
N GLY A 370 9.83 21.32 -27.38
CA GLY A 370 10.86 21.49 -26.35
C GLY A 370 11.35 20.19 -25.71
N VAL A 371 11.07 19.03 -26.33
CA VAL A 371 11.45 17.73 -25.77
C VAL A 371 12.90 17.41 -26.09
N HIS A 372 13.63 17.06 -25.04
CA HIS A 372 14.91 16.36 -25.09
C HIS A 372 14.60 14.86 -24.94
N PHE A 373 14.86 14.08 -25.99
CA PHE A 373 14.61 12.65 -25.98
C PHE A 373 15.70 11.92 -25.19
N VAL A 374 15.32 10.84 -24.53
CA VAL A 374 16.25 10.01 -23.76
C VAL A 374 16.10 8.53 -24.07
N GLU A 375 17.12 7.75 -23.74
CA GLU A 375 17.02 6.29 -23.64
C GLU A 375 15.89 5.91 -22.66
N PRO A 376 14.93 5.07 -23.08
CA PRO A 376 13.77 4.68 -22.27
C PRO A 376 14.16 3.63 -21.21
N GLU A 377 15.02 4.03 -20.28
CA GLU A 377 15.57 3.16 -19.24
C GLU A 377 14.98 3.46 -17.86
N LEU A 378 14.66 4.73 -17.58
CA LEU A 378 14.15 5.14 -16.28
C LEU A 378 12.64 4.94 -16.20
N VAL A 379 12.21 4.21 -15.17
CA VAL A 379 10.79 4.01 -14.85
C VAL A 379 10.36 5.05 -13.82
N ALA A 380 9.23 5.69 -14.05
CA ALA A 380 8.56 6.60 -13.14
C ALA A 380 7.22 6.02 -12.69
N GLU A 381 6.91 6.18 -11.43
CA GLU A 381 5.58 5.96 -10.89
C GLU A 381 4.77 7.26 -10.94
N VAL A 382 3.60 7.17 -11.54
CA VAL A 382 2.77 8.33 -11.89
C VAL A 382 1.34 8.07 -11.45
N GLU A 383 0.79 9.00 -10.69
CA GLU A 383 -0.63 9.06 -10.39
C GLU A 383 -1.33 9.96 -11.41
N PHE A 384 -2.54 9.60 -11.81
CA PHE A 384 -3.31 10.33 -12.80
C PHE A 384 -4.80 10.14 -12.57
N ARG A 385 -5.63 10.93 -13.25
CA ARG A 385 -7.08 10.84 -13.13
C ARG A 385 -7.65 9.72 -13.98
N ASP A 386 -7.36 9.73 -15.28
CA ASP A 386 -7.91 8.78 -16.25
C ASP A 386 -6.97 8.67 -17.47
N TRP A 387 -7.13 7.59 -18.25
CA TRP A 387 -6.59 7.48 -19.60
C TRP A 387 -7.58 8.05 -20.63
N THR A 388 -7.08 8.75 -21.65
CA THR A 388 -7.89 9.08 -22.84
C THR A 388 -8.10 7.86 -23.73
N SER A 389 -9.04 7.95 -24.68
CA SER A 389 -9.21 6.96 -25.76
C SER A 389 -7.91 6.71 -26.52
N ASP A 390 -7.09 7.76 -26.64
CA ASP A 390 -5.84 7.74 -27.40
C ASP A 390 -4.64 7.30 -26.55
N GLY A 391 -4.89 6.80 -25.32
CA GLY A 391 -3.84 6.29 -24.45
C GLY A 391 -2.97 7.38 -23.82
N ILE A 392 -3.52 8.58 -23.58
CA ILE A 392 -2.82 9.70 -22.92
C ILE A 392 -3.32 9.87 -21.49
N LEU A 393 -2.41 10.12 -20.55
CA LEU A 393 -2.75 10.41 -19.15
C LEU A 393 -3.40 11.80 -19.00
N ARG A 394 -4.46 11.87 -18.18
CA ARG A 394 -5.07 13.15 -17.75
C ARG A 394 -4.74 13.44 -16.30
N HIS A 395 -4.33 14.69 -16.03
CA HIS A 395 -4.00 15.19 -14.68
C HIS A 395 -2.93 14.34 -13.97
N ALA A 396 -1.82 14.08 -14.67
CA ALA A 396 -0.74 13.27 -14.15
C ALA A 396 0.12 14.03 -13.12
N ALA A 397 0.57 13.34 -12.08
CA ALA A 397 1.52 13.80 -11.08
C ALA A 397 2.56 12.70 -10.80
N PHE A 398 3.82 13.10 -10.78
CA PHE A 398 4.94 12.22 -10.49
C PHE A 398 4.95 11.84 -9.02
N ARG A 399 5.24 10.57 -8.73
CA ARG A 399 5.38 10.04 -7.37
C ARG A 399 6.82 9.64 -7.05
N GLY A 400 7.54 9.09 -8.02
CA GLY A 400 8.94 8.70 -7.83
C GLY A 400 9.50 7.86 -8.98
N LEU A 401 10.80 7.60 -8.98
CA LEU A 401 11.43 6.63 -9.88
C LEU A 401 11.26 5.19 -9.37
N ARG A 402 11.24 4.21 -10.27
CA ARG A 402 11.25 2.78 -9.93
C ARG A 402 12.57 2.16 -10.37
N GLU A 403 13.59 2.36 -9.56
CA GLU A 403 14.94 1.82 -9.78
C GLU A 403 15.02 0.30 -9.55
N ASP A 404 13.99 -0.29 -8.94
CA ASP A 404 13.86 -1.71 -8.61
C ASP A 404 13.31 -2.56 -9.76
N LYS A 405 12.92 -1.93 -10.87
CA LYS A 405 12.21 -2.57 -11.97
C LYS A 405 12.80 -2.18 -13.34
N PRO A 406 13.01 -3.15 -14.26
CA PRO A 406 13.44 -2.83 -15.61
C PRO A 406 12.30 -2.20 -16.44
N ALA A 407 12.65 -1.22 -17.27
CA ALA A 407 11.71 -0.51 -18.16
C ALA A 407 10.93 -1.44 -19.10
N ALA A 408 11.57 -2.50 -19.61
CA ALA A 408 10.95 -3.46 -20.52
C ALA A 408 9.75 -4.21 -19.91
N GLU A 409 9.66 -4.30 -18.58
CA GLU A 409 8.53 -4.92 -17.87
C GLU A 409 7.35 -3.95 -17.62
N VAL A 410 7.47 -2.69 -18.04
CA VAL A 410 6.45 -1.66 -17.83
C VAL A 410 5.47 -1.68 -18.99
N VAL A 411 4.40 -2.45 -18.78
CA VAL A 411 3.26 -2.55 -19.69
C VAL A 411 2.05 -1.80 -19.14
N ARG A 412 1.11 -1.46 -20.01
CA ARG A 412 -0.13 -0.78 -19.63
C ARG A 412 -0.92 -1.68 -18.67
N GLU A 413 -1.30 -1.14 -17.53
CA GLU A 413 -2.18 -1.84 -16.60
C GLU A 413 -3.62 -1.66 -17.08
N ASP A 414 -4.04 -2.49 -18.02
CA ASP A 414 -5.44 -2.54 -18.42
C ASP A 414 -6.26 -3.42 -17.47
N GLU A 415 -7.55 -3.11 -17.37
CA GLU A 415 -8.58 -3.90 -16.70
C GLU A 415 -8.80 -5.25 -17.44
N ALA A 416 -7.79 -6.10 -17.54
CA ALA A 416 -7.89 -7.34 -18.30
C ALA A 416 -8.50 -8.49 -17.47
N GLY A 417 -9.83 -8.62 -17.55
CA GLY A 417 -10.58 -9.88 -17.58
C GLY A 417 -11.55 -9.83 -18.78
N PRO A 418 -11.97 -10.96 -19.38
CA PRO A 418 -12.51 -10.98 -20.74
C PRO A 418 -13.78 -10.13 -20.87
N THR A 419 -13.76 -9.24 -21.87
CA THR A 419 -14.87 -8.48 -22.46
C THR A 419 -16.22 -8.59 -21.76
N ALA A 420 -16.44 -7.77 -20.73
CA ALA A 420 -17.78 -7.31 -20.38
C ALA A 420 -17.88 -5.86 -20.85
N LYS A 421 -18.74 -5.62 -21.86
CA LYS A 421 -19.05 -4.27 -22.33
C LYS A 421 -19.55 -3.45 -21.13
N THR A 422 -18.78 -2.45 -20.71
CA THR A 422 -19.23 -1.43 -19.75
C THR A 422 -20.47 -0.73 -20.33
N PRO A 423 -21.54 -0.50 -19.55
CA PRO A 423 -22.65 0.33 -20.01
C PRO A 423 -22.10 1.74 -20.27
N ALA A 424 -22.39 2.28 -21.45
CA ALA A 424 -21.95 3.60 -21.83
C ALA A 424 -22.39 4.64 -20.78
N ARG A 425 -21.42 5.41 -20.24
CA ARG A 425 -21.72 6.64 -19.50
C ARG A 425 -22.58 7.54 -20.37
N ALA A 426 -23.67 8.06 -19.80
CA ALA A 426 -24.59 8.95 -20.49
C ALA A 426 -23.82 10.12 -21.10
N LYS A 427 -23.89 10.25 -22.43
CA LYS A 427 -23.35 11.40 -23.15
C LYS A 427 -24.19 12.64 -22.79
N PRO A 428 -23.58 13.81 -22.56
CA PRO A 428 -24.34 15.04 -22.37
C PRO A 428 -25.18 15.32 -23.63
N ALA A 429 -26.44 15.71 -23.44
CA ALA A 429 -27.40 15.93 -24.54
C ALA A 429 -27.08 17.17 -25.41
N VAL A 430 -26.10 17.98 -25.01
CA VAL A 430 -25.73 19.22 -25.69
C VAL A 430 -24.40 19.04 -26.40
N THR A 431 -24.39 19.26 -27.72
CA THR A 431 -23.16 19.23 -28.53
C THR A 431 -22.40 20.54 -28.35
N LEU A 432 -21.16 20.47 -27.86
CA LEU A 432 -20.31 21.65 -27.65
C LEU A 432 -19.41 21.89 -28.86
N THR A 433 -19.44 23.09 -29.41
CA THR A 433 -18.46 23.54 -30.42
C THR A 433 -17.13 23.89 -29.76
N HIS A 434 -16.02 23.39 -30.30
CA HIS A 434 -14.66 23.54 -29.74
C HIS A 434 -14.57 23.14 -28.24
N PRO A 435 -14.83 21.87 -27.90
CA PRO A 435 -14.85 21.39 -26.51
C PRO A 435 -13.52 21.60 -25.78
N ASP A 436 -12.40 21.52 -26.50
CA ASP A 436 -11.05 21.67 -25.95
C ASP A 436 -10.61 23.12 -25.73
N ARG A 437 -11.46 24.10 -26.08
CA ARG A 437 -11.11 25.51 -25.93
C ARG A 437 -10.92 25.84 -24.46
N VAL A 438 -9.71 26.29 -24.09
CA VAL A 438 -9.38 26.74 -22.73
C VAL A 438 -9.98 28.13 -22.47
N TYR A 439 -10.83 28.25 -21.44
CA TYR A 439 -11.40 29.52 -21.00
C TYR A 439 -10.47 30.28 -20.04
N TRP A 440 -9.81 29.57 -19.12
CA TRP A 440 -8.86 30.16 -18.17
C TRP A 440 -7.53 29.41 -18.25
N LYS A 441 -6.52 30.03 -18.83
CA LYS A 441 -5.21 29.40 -19.11
C LYS A 441 -4.48 28.98 -17.84
N ASP A 442 -4.53 29.81 -16.80
CA ASP A 442 -3.83 29.57 -15.53
C ASP A 442 -4.50 28.44 -14.72
N ALA A 443 -5.80 28.20 -14.95
CA ALA A 443 -6.56 27.13 -14.31
C ALA A 443 -6.72 25.88 -15.22
N GLY A 444 -6.30 25.95 -16.48
CA GLY A 444 -6.42 24.86 -17.45
C GLY A 444 -7.85 24.42 -17.78
N VAL A 445 -8.86 25.25 -17.50
CA VAL A 445 -10.28 24.86 -17.64
C VAL A 445 -10.73 24.97 -19.09
N THR A 446 -11.14 23.85 -19.69
CA THR A 446 -11.71 23.80 -21.04
C THR A 446 -13.22 24.00 -21.05
N LYS A 447 -13.78 24.31 -22.22
CA LYS A 447 -15.22 24.47 -22.43
C LYS A 447 -16.01 23.21 -22.08
N GLU A 448 -15.51 22.05 -22.48
CA GLU A 448 -16.10 20.77 -22.07
C GLU A 448 -15.86 20.47 -20.59
N GLY A 449 -14.70 20.84 -20.04
CA GLY A 449 -14.40 20.70 -18.61
C GLY A 449 -15.40 21.46 -17.74
N LEU A 450 -15.72 22.70 -18.12
CA LEU A 450 -16.71 23.53 -17.42
C LEU A 450 -18.13 22.94 -17.53
N ALA A 451 -18.54 22.51 -18.73
CA ALA A 451 -19.85 21.89 -18.93
C ALA A 451 -20.00 20.57 -18.16
N SER A 452 -18.94 19.75 -18.15
CA SER A 452 -18.89 18.49 -17.42
C SER A 452 -18.93 18.69 -15.90
N TYR A 453 -18.27 19.75 -15.40
CA TYR A 453 -18.37 20.14 -14.00
C TYR A 453 -19.82 20.48 -13.63
N TYR A 454 -20.47 21.36 -14.39
CA TYR A 454 -21.87 21.73 -14.13
C TYR A 454 -22.80 20.52 -14.20
N ALA A 455 -22.59 19.59 -15.13
CA ALA A 455 -23.37 18.34 -15.18
C ALA A 455 -23.20 17.47 -13.92
N GLN A 456 -21.99 17.41 -13.35
CA GLN A 456 -21.70 16.64 -12.13
C GLN A 456 -22.31 17.27 -10.88
N VAL A 457 -22.25 18.61 -10.77
CA VAL A 457 -22.79 19.33 -9.61
C VAL A 457 -24.26 19.70 -9.79
N TRP A 458 -24.85 19.44 -10.96
CA TRP A 458 -26.22 19.83 -11.30
C TRP A 458 -27.23 19.38 -10.24
N ARG A 459 -27.15 18.14 -9.75
CA ARG A 459 -28.07 17.64 -8.71
C ARG A 459 -28.08 18.49 -7.42
N PHE A 460 -26.97 19.15 -7.12
CA PHE A 460 -26.83 20.02 -5.95
C PHE A 460 -27.18 21.47 -6.28
N MET A 461 -26.99 21.90 -7.54
CA MET A 461 -27.30 23.25 -8.00
C MET A 461 -28.76 23.44 -8.40
N ALA A 462 -29.39 22.42 -8.99
CA ALA A 462 -30.74 22.46 -9.56
C ALA A 462 -31.79 23.07 -8.61
N PRO A 463 -31.84 22.71 -7.30
CA PRO A 463 -32.83 23.29 -6.37
C PRO A 463 -32.74 24.82 -6.22
N TYR A 464 -31.59 25.42 -6.56
CA TYR A 464 -31.33 26.85 -6.38
C TYR A 464 -31.40 27.65 -7.68
N VAL A 465 -31.41 26.98 -8.83
CA VAL A 465 -31.30 27.60 -10.17
C VAL A 465 -32.54 27.35 -11.02
N GLU A 466 -33.22 26.22 -10.85
CA GLU A 466 -34.46 25.93 -11.57
C GLU A 466 -35.58 26.89 -11.15
N SER A 467 -36.45 27.27 -12.10
CA SER A 467 -37.59 28.18 -11.91
C SER A 467 -37.25 29.60 -11.42
N ARG A 468 -36.03 30.07 -11.65
CA ARG A 468 -35.63 31.46 -11.40
C ARG A 468 -35.37 32.24 -12.69
N PRO A 469 -35.73 33.53 -12.75
CA PRO A 469 -35.33 34.39 -13.87
C PRO A 469 -33.80 34.52 -13.90
N LEU A 470 -33.19 34.25 -15.06
CA LEU A 470 -31.76 34.40 -15.26
C LEU A 470 -31.48 35.59 -16.19
N ALA A 471 -30.59 36.49 -15.76
CA ALA A 471 -29.97 37.48 -16.63
C ALA A 471 -28.72 36.85 -17.26
N LEU A 472 -28.69 36.73 -18.59
CA LEU A 472 -27.57 36.13 -19.31
C LEU A 472 -26.50 37.18 -19.64
N LEU A 473 -25.35 37.09 -18.98
CA LEU A 473 -24.14 37.78 -19.41
C LEU A 473 -23.32 36.84 -20.32
N ARG A 474 -23.05 37.26 -21.56
CA ARG A 474 -22.24 36.49 -22.50
C ARG A 474 -20.80 36.97 -22.47
N CYS A 475 -19.89 36.07 -22.06
CA CYS A 475 -18.45 36.32 -22.00
C CYS A 475 -17.70 35.33 -22.91
N PRO A 476 -17.65 35.56 -24.25
CA PRO A 476 -17.07 34.60 -25.20
C PRO A 476 -15.58 34.34 -25.01
N GLY A 477 -14.88 35.21 -24.27
CA GLY A 477 -13.46 35.14 -23.96
C GLY A 477 -13.12 34.52 -22.61
N GLY A 478 -14.10 34.21 -21.75
CA GLY A 478 -13.85 33.73 -20.38
C GLY A 478 -13.79 34.83 -19.31
N THR A 479 -14.08 36.08 -19.66
CA THR A 479 -14.26 37.22 -18.74
C THR A 479 -15.38 38.11 -19.21
#